data_AF-A0AAN0NLZ6-F1
#
_entry.id   AF-A0AAN0NLZ6-F1
#
_cell.length_a   1.000
_cell.length_b   1.000
_cell.length_c   1.000
_cell.angle_alpha   90.00
_cell.angle_beta   90.00
_cell.angle_gamma   90.00
#
_symmetry.space_group_name_H-M   'P 1'
#
loop_
_entity.id
_entity.type
_entity.pdbx_description
1 polymer ?
#
loop_
_entity_poly.entity_id
_entity_poly.type
_entity_poly.pdbx_seq_one_letter_code
_entity_poly.pdbx_strand_id
1 'polypeptide(L)'
;MLRATRKDWRQDEQRPKPIAQPLASSFVQSVSDAEFTYAEASSQLLRSLRPLFQALSEKILPHCVDAGFASQLANTLSNGAAAEIGKPLSVHVSTDQYEAVLAALSGLPIQVDVKPDVSLPALTAWIGRDDAECLFDLSSITAEIDKMLGAIETEFERTIEHG
;
A
#
# COMPACT_ATOMS: atom_id res chain seq x y z
N MET A 1 22.83 -90.78 -29.34
CA MET A 1 22.64 -89.82 -30.45
C MET A 1 21.15 -89.53 -30.51
N LEU A 2 20.57 -88.32 -30.41
CA LEU A 2 21.00 -86.94 -30.62
C LEU A 2 20.29 -86.00 -29.61
N ARG A 3 20.83 -84.79 -29.46
CA ARG A 3 20.53 -83.75 -28.48
C ARG A 3 19.23 -82.95 -28.75
N ALA A 4 18.70 -82.39 -27.66
CA ALA A 4 18.07 -81.06 -27.47
C ALA A 4 16.93 -80.64 -28.44
N THR A 5 15.78 -80.15 -27.94
CA THR A 5 15.69 -78.74 -27.53
C THR A 5 14.45 -78.49 -26.66
N ARG A 6 14.70 -78.02 -25.44
CA ARG A 6 13.71 -77.46 -24.52
C ARG A 6 13.32 -76.08 -25.07
N LYS A 7 12.16 -75.95 -25.71
CA LYS A 7 11.66 -74.66 -26.18
C LYS A 7 11.18 -73.85 -24.97
N ASP A 8 11.92 -72.79 -24.71
CA ASP A 8 11.77 -71.83 -23.62
C ASP A 8 10.51 -70.99 -23.85
N TRP A 9 9.50 -71.13 -22.98
CA TRP A 9 8.25 -70.35 -23.02
C TRP A 9 8.35 -69.06 -22.20
N ARG A 10 9.55 -68.49 -22.08
CA ARG A 10 9.85 -67.34 -21.22
C ARG A 10 10.25 -66.08 -22.02
N GLN A 11 9.64 -65.85 -23.18
CA GLN A 11 9.84 -64.63 -23.98
C GLN A 11 8.57 -64.17 -24.69
N ASP A 12 7.47 -63.94 -23.97
CA ASP A 12 6.40 -63.10 -24.52
C ASP A 12 5.56 -62.38 -23.46
N GLU A 13 6.23 -61.77 -22.50
CA GLU A 13 5.56 -60.80 -21.63
C GLU A 13 6.41 -59.53 -21.48
N GLN A 14 6.73 -58.90 -22.62
CA GLN A 14 6.92 -57.45 -22.63
C GLN A 14 5.54 -56.78 -22.46
N ARG A 15 5.07 -56.76 -21.21
CA ARG A 15 3.99 -55.86 -20.80
C ARG A 15 4.50 -54.43 -20.98
N PRO A 16 3.85 -53.55 -21.77
CA PRO A 16 4.27 -52.15 -21.82
C PRO A 16 4.20 -51.58 -20.40
N LYS A 17 5.32 -51.09 -19.87
CA LYS A 17 5.36 -50.40 -18.58
C LYS A 17 4.41 -49.19 -18.64
N PRO A 18 3.59 -48.95 -17.62
CA PRO A 18 2.63 -47.85 -17.64
C PRO A 18 3.39 -46.51 -17.73
N ILE A 19 3.30 -45.85 -18.89
CA ILE A 19 3.86 -44.53 -19.18
C ILE A 19 3.05 -43.40 -18.52
N ALA A 20 2.01 -43.74 -17.76
CA ALA A 20 1.07 -42.79 -17.15
C ALA A 20 1.66 -42.01 -15.96
N GLN A 21 2.62 -42.58 -15.24
CA GLN A 21 3.29 -41.91 -14.12
C GLN A 21 4.24 -40.78 -14.55
N PRO A 22 5.17 -40.97 -15.52
CA PRO A 22 6.11 -39.92 -15.91
C PRO A 22 5.43 -38.70 -16.57
N LEU A 23 4.30 -38.89 -17.26
CA LEU A 23 3.54 -37.80 -17.88
C LEU A 23 2.81 -36.91 -16.86
N ALA A 24 2.24 -37.49 -15.80
CA ALA A 24 1.63 -36.73 -14.72
C ALA A 24 2.68 -35.96 -13.92
N SER A 25 3.83 -36.58 -13.67
CA SER A 25 4.98 -35.93 -13.02
C SER A 25 5.53 -34.78 -13.86
N SER A 26 5.69 -34.95 -15.18
CA SER A 26 6.18 -33.88 -16.06
C SER A 26 5.17 -32.75 -16.21
N PHE A 27 3.86 -33.03 -16.18
CA PHE A 27 2.82 -32.00 -16.25
C PHE A 27 2.72 -31.20 -14.95
N VAL A 28 2.76 -31.87 -13.79
CA VAL A 28 2.84 -31.19 -12.48
C VAL A 28 4.12 -30.35 -12.40
N GLN A 29 5.24 -30.85 -12.91
CA GLN A 29 6.48 -30.09 -12.99
C GLN A 29 6.35 -28.88 -13.92
N SER A 30 5.75 -29.01 -15.10
CA SER A 30 5.56 -27.89 -16.03
C SER A 30 4.58 -26.83 -15.50
N VAL A 31 3.55 -27.23 -14.76
CA VAL A 31 2.65 -26.29 -14.05
C VAL A 31 3.39 -25.59 -12.93
N SER A 32 4.18 -26.32 -12.14
CA SER A 32 5.03 -25.75 -11.08
C SER A 32 6.08 -24.78 -11.65
N ASP A 33 6.73 -25.13 -12.76
CA ASP A 33 7.75 -24.30 -13.42
C ASP A 33 7.11 -23.04 -14.05
N ALA A 34 5.88 -23.14 -14.56
CA ALA A 34 5.13 -21.99 -15.08
C ALA A 34 4.65 -21.05 -13.97
N GLU A 35 4.20 -21.60 -12.84
CA GLU A 35 3.86 -20.84 -11.63
C GLU A 35 5.10 -20.14 -11.07
N PHE A 36 6.25 -20.82 -11.05
CA PHE A 36 7.54 -20.26 -10.64
C PHE A 36 7.98 -19.12 -11.58
N THR A 37 7.89 -19.33 -12.90
CA THR A 37 8.24 -18.30 -13.90
C THR A 37 7.35 -17.07 -13.79
N TYR A 38 6.05 -17.23 -13.52
CA TYR A 38 5.13 -16.12 -13.30
C TYR A 38 5.46 -15.35 -12.02
N ALA A 39 5.72 -16.05 -10.91
CA ALA A 39 6.13 -15.43 -9.65
C ALA A 39 7.45 -14.66 -9.82
N GLU A 40 8.41 -15.22 -10.55
CA GLU A 40 9.70 -14.58 -10.83
C GLU A 40 9.54 -13.32 -11.68
N ALA A 41 8.80 -13.40 -12.79
CA ALA A 41 8.54 -12.26 -13.67
C ALA A 41 7.77 -11.13 -12.95
N SER A 42 6.76 -11.49 -12.14
CA SER A 42 6.01 -10.54 -11.31
C SER A 42 6.90 -9.88 -10.25
N SER A 43 7.77 -10.66 -9.58
CA SER A 43 8.75 -10.12 -8.62
C SER A 43 9.74 -9.14 -9.28
N GLN A 44 10.11 -9.39 -10.54
CA GLN A 44 11.07 -8.60 -11.27
C GLN A 44 10.46 -7.27 -11.74
N LEU A 45 9.20 -7.28 -12.17
CA LEU A 45 8.42 -6.08 -12.45
C LEU A 45 8.17 -5.24 -11.18
N LEU A 46 7.86 -5.88 -10.06
CA LEU A 46 7.67 -5.16 -8.79
C LEU A 46 8.98 -4.55 -8.29
N ARG A 47 10.12 -5.25 -8.45
CA ARG A 47 11.46 -4.68 -8.18
C ARG A 47 11.76 -3.45 -9.04
N SER A 48 11.34 -3.43 -10.30
CA SER A 48 11.56 -2.27 -11.17
C SER A 48 10.63 -1.09 -10.83
N LEU A 49 9.48 -1.34 -10.18
CA LEU A 49 8.56 -0.30 -9.69
C LEU A 49 8.95 0.26 -8.32
N ARG A 50 9.80 -0.41 -7.55
CA ARG A 50 10.22 0.07 -6.22
C ARG A 50 10.77 1.51 -6.20
N PRO A 51 11.68 1.93 -7.10
CA PRO A 51 12.17 3.31 -7.14
C PRO A 51 11.06 4.34 -7.40
N LEU A 52 9.96 3.94 -8.05
CA LEU A 52 8.81 4.80 -8.29
C LEU A 52 8.02 5.02 -7.00
N PHE A 53 7.77 3.97 -6.20
CA PHE A 53 7.06 4.11 -4.93
C PHE A 53 7.86 4.94 -3.92
N GLN A 54 9.18 4.76 -3.86
CA GLN A 54 10.07 5.59 -3.04
C GLN A 54 10.03 7.06 -3.49
N ALA A 55 10.13 7.32 -4.79
CA ALA A 55 10.04 8.68 -5.30
C ALA A 55 8.67 9.33 -4.99
N LEU A 56 7.59 8.54 -5.01
CA LEU A 56 6.26 9.01 -4.67
C LEU A 56 6.17 9.38 -3.18
N SER A 57 6.61 8.51 -2.26
CA SER A 57 6.48 8.75 -0.81
C SER A 57 7.47 9.79 -0.29
N GLU A 58 8.70 9.85 -0.82
CA GLU A 58 9.75 10.74 -0.31
C GLU A 58 9.69 12.16 -0.89
N LYS A 59 9.16 12.32 -2.12
CA LYS A 59 9.28 13.60 -2.85
C LYS A 59 7.94 14.22 -3.17
N ILE A 60 7.02 13.43 -3.72
CA ILE A 60 5.76 13.95 -4.25
C ILE A 60 4.72 14.09 -3.13
N LEU A 61 4.51 13.03 -2.36
CA LEU A 61 3.51 12.98 -1.29
C LEU A 61 3.69 14.11 -0.27
N PRO A 62 4.89 14.38 0.29
CA PRO A 62 5.06 15.42 1.29
C PRO A 62 4.73 16.81 0.74
N HIS A 63 5.11 17.09 -0.51
CA HIS A 63 4.79 18.35 -1.19
C HIS A 63 3.29 18.50 -1.43
N CYS A 64 2.61 17.44 -1.86
CA CYS A 64 1.17 17.47 -2.10
C CYS A 64 0.39 17.71 -0.79
N VAL A 65 0.82 17.08 0.30
CA VAL A 65 0.18 17.24 1.61
C VAL A 65 0.40 18.64 2.16
N ASP A 66 1.62 19.17 2.07
CA ASP A 66 1.92 20.53 2.52
C ASP A 66 1.12 21.58 1.75
N ALA A 67 1.11 21.50 0.41
CA ALA A 67 0.31 22.40 -0.43
C ALA A 67 -1.21 22.23 -0.23
N GLY A 68 -1.66 21.03 0.15
CA GLY A 68 -3.07 20.69 0.33
C GLY A 68 -3.62 20.98 1.73
N PHE A 69 -2.76 21.12 2.74
CA PHE A 69 -3.15 21.17 4.16
C PHE A 69 -4.20 22.25 4.45
N ALA A 70 -3.89 23.50 4.08
CA ALA A 70 -4.77 24.64 4.37
C ALA A 70 -6.14 24.50 3.67
N SER A 71 -6.15 24.05 2.43
CA SER A 71 -7.38 23.84 1.66
C SER A 71 -8.22 22.70 2.24
N GLN A 72 -7.58 21.61 2.66
CA GLN A 72 -8.27 20.46 3.24
C GLN A 72 -8.84 20.78 4.64
N LEU A 73 -8.10 21.55 5.45
CA LEU A 73 -8.58 22.03 6.73
C LEU A 73 -9.79 22.96 6.55
N ALA A 74 -9.71 23.92 5.63
CA ALA A 74 -10.82 24.81 5.31
C ALA A 74 -12.07 24.06 4.83
N ASN A 75 -11.91 23.04 3.97
CA ASN A 75 -13.00 22.16 3.55
C ASN A 75 -13.61 21.38 4.72
N THR A 76 -12.77 20.85 5.60
CA THR A 76 -13.21 20.10 6.80
C THR A 76 -14.03 20.99 7.73
N LEU A 77 -13.56 22.22 7.98
CA LEU A 77 -14.26 23.21 8.78
C LEU A 77 -15.57 23.66 8.14
N SER A 78 -15.59 23.89 6.83
CA SER A 78 -16.80 24.25 6.07
C SER A 78 -17.87 23.15 6.17
N ASN A 79 -17.47 21.89 5.96
CA ASN A 79 -18.36 20.74 6.06
C ASN A 79 -18.88 20.55 7.50
N GLY A 80 -18.02 20.74 8.50
CA GLY A 80 -18.40 20.65 9.92
C GLY A 80 -19.32 21.78 10.38
N ALA A 81 -19.11 23.01 9.87
CA ALA A 81 -19.93 24.18 10.17
C ALA A 81 -21.30 24.14 9.49
N ALA A 82 -21.41 23.51 8.31
CA ALA A 82 -22.68 23.29 7.64
C ALA A 82 -23.66 22.44 8.48
N ALA A 83 -23.16 21.60 9.39
CA ALA A 83 -23.96 20.76 10.26
C ALA A 83 -24.54 21.51 11.47
N GLU A 84 -23.87 22.56 11.97
CA GLU A 84 -24.32 23.33 13.14
C GLU A 84 -24.02 24.83 12.97
N ILE A 85 -25.02 25.58 12.54
CA ILE A 85 -24.92 27.03 12.30
C ILE A 85 -24.91 27.79 13.63
N GLY A 86 -23.93 28.67 13.82
CA GLY A 86 -23.97 29.76 14.82
C GLY A 86 -23.07 29.63 16.04
N LYS A 87 -22.31 28.54 16.19
CA LYS A 87 -21.28 28.42 17.23
C LYS A 87 -19.90 28.80 16.67
N PRO A 88 -19.08 29.60 17.38
CA PRO A 88 -17.73 29.93 16.94
C PRO A 88 -16.83 28.68 17.00
N LEU A 89 -16.00 28.47 15.97
CA LEU A 89 -14.94 27.46 16.00
C LEU A 89 -13.61 28.12 16.41
N SER A 90 -12.85 27.45 17.27
CA SER A 90 -11.45 27.78 17.50
C SER A 90 -10.56 26.79 16.75
N VAL A 91 -9.52 27.29 16.10
CA VAL A 91 -8.59 26.46 15.33
C VAL A 91 -7.18 26.85 15.71
N HIS A 92 -6.43 25.92 16.28
CA HIS A 92 -5.01 26.09 16.58
C HIS A 92 -4.21 25.35 15.52
N VAL A 93 -3.21 26.00 14.94
CA VAL A 93 -2.36 25.44 13.88
C VAL A 93 -0.90 25.73 14.17
N SER A 94 0.01 24.93 13.62
CA SER A 94 1.43 25.26 13.70
C SER A 94 1.70 26.65 13.12
N THR A 95 2.70 27.34 13.67
CA THR A 95 3.08 28.70 13.25
C THR A 95 3.34 28.82 11.75
N ASP A 96 3.92 27.76 11.16
CA ASP A 96 4.31 27.75 9.74
C ASP A 96 3.11 27.71 8.80
N GLN A 97 1.99 27.09 9.23
CA GLN A 97 0.78 26.95 8.42
C GLN A 97 -0.24 28.06 8.68
N TYR A 98 -0.01 28.92 9.67
CA TYR A 98 -0.98 29.94 10.11
C TYR A 98 -1.46 30.85 8.97
N GLU A 99 -0.53 31.45 8.22
CA GLU A 99 -0.86 32.36 7.12
C GLU A 99 -1.62 31.66 5.99
N ALA A 100 -1.20 30.44 5.62
CA ALA A 100 -1.86 29.67 4.58
C ALA A 100 -3.30 29.29 4.97
N VAL A 101 -3.51 28.90 6.23
CA VAL A 101 -4.83 28.56 6.76
C VAL A 101 -5.73 29.79 6.85
N LEU A 102 -5.20 30.92 7.35
CA LEU A 102 -5.95 32.17 7.42
C LEU A 102 -6.42 32.62 6.03
N ALA A 103 -5.53 32.56 5.03
CA ALA A 103 -5.87 32.86 3.65
C ALA A 103 -6.96 31.93 3.09
N ALA A 104 -6.85 30.63 3.31
CA ALA A 104 -7.84 29.64 2.85
C ALA A 104 -9.24 29.85 3.48
N LEU A 105 -9.30 30.31 4.73
CA LEU A 105 -10.55 30.55 5.46
C LEU A 105 -11.22 31.88 5.10
N SER A 106 -10.45 32.88 4.63
CA SER A 106 -10.95 34.24 4.36
C SER A 106 -12.10 34.31 3.34
N GLY A 107 -12.23 33.30 2.46
CA GLY A 107 -13.30 33.21 1.46
C GLY A 107 -14.55 32.46 1.91
N LEU A 108 -14.57 31.91 3.13
CA LEU A 108 -15.67 31.06 3.59
C LEU A 108 -16.65 31.82 4.50
N PRO A 109 -17.96 31.53 4.44
CA PRO A 109 -18.98 32.17 5.26
C PRO A 109 -19.05 31.56 6.68
N ILE A 110 -17.89 31.31 7.31
CA ILE A 110 -17.78 30.72 8.65
C ILE A 110 -16.97 31.64 9.57
N GLN A 111 -17.35 31.70 10.85
CA GLN A 111 -16.61 32.45 11.87
C GLN A 111 -15.65 31.49 12.58
N VAL A 112 -14.35 31.64 12.32
CA VAL A 112 -13.28 30.81 12.89
C VAL A 112 -12.23 31.70 13.53
N ASP A 113 -11.92 31.46 14.80
CA ASP A 113 -10.81 32.07 15.53
C ASP A 113 -9.55 31.21 15.34
N VAL A 114 -8.64 31.65 14.48
CA VAL A 114 -7.40 30.91 14.17
C VAL A 114 -6.27 31.43 15.05
N LYS A 115 -5.56 30.53 15.73
CA LYS A 115 -4.41 30.87 16.57
C LYS A 115 -3.19 30.04 16.19
N PRO A 116 -2.00 30.67 16.09
CA PRO A 116 -0.76 29.92 15.95
C PRO A 116 -0.41 29.27 17.30
N ASP A 117 0.02 28.01 17.25
CA ASP A 117 0.45 27.22 18.39
C ASP A 117 1.79 26.53 18.07
N VAL A 118 2.84 26.91 18.80
CA VAL A 118 4.20 26.39 18.61
C VAL A 118 4.36 24.95 19.12
N SER A 119 3.43 24.48 19.96
CA SER A 119 3.47 23.12 20.49
C SER A 119 2.90 22.09 19.52
N LEU A 120 2.16 22.54 18.50
CA LEU A 120 1.58 21.67 17.48
C LEU A 120 2.62 21.26 16.43
N PRO A 121 2.71 19.97 16.08
CA PRO A 121 3.50 19.52 14.95
C PRO A 121 3.06 20.17 13.63
N ALA A 122 3.96 20.18 12.64
CA ALA A 122 3.62 20.57 11.28
C ALA A 122 2.46 19.72 10.74
N LEU A 123 1.65 20.28 9.84
CA LEU A 123 0.51 19.61 9.21
C LEU A 123 -0.52 19.05 10.21
N THR A 124 -0.60 19.67 11.39
CA THR A 124 -1.56 19.37 12.43
C THR A 124 -2.37 20.61 12.76
N ALA A 125 -3.67 20.44 12.97
CA ALA A 125 -4.57 21.45 13.49
C ALA A 125 -5.41 20.86 14.62
N TRP A 126 -5.56 21.62 15.68
CA TRP A 126 -6.53 21.30 16.73
C TRP A 126 -7.76 22.18 16.52
N ILE A 127 -8.93 21.55 16.47
CA ILE A 127 -10.20 22.20 16.19
C ILE A 127 -11.07 22.07 17.43
N GLY A 128 -11.42 23.20 18.03
CA GLY A 128 -12.25 23.29 19.22
C GLY A 128 -13.62 23.89 18.91
N ARG A 129 -14.61 23.38 19.64
CA ARG A 129 -15.96 23.89 19.77
C ARG A 129 -16.41 23.64 21.20
N ASP A 130 -17.33 24.46 21.71
CA ASP A 130 -17.79 24.44 23.12
C ASP A 130 -18.11 23.05 23.69
N ASP A 131 -18.51 22.09 22.84
CA ASP A 131 -18.92 20.73 23.20
C ASP A 131 -18.05 19.61 22.59
N ALA A 132 -17.06 19.94 21.74
CA ALA A 132 -16.32 18.96 20.98
C ALA A 132 -14.94 19.47 20.56
N GLU A 133 -13.96 18.58 20.61
CA GLU A 133 -12.60 18.84 20.16
C GLU A 133 -12.21 17.76 19.15
N CYS A 134 -11.50 18.16 18.10
CA CYS A 134 -11.06 17.28 17.03
C CYS A 134 -9.62 17.60 16.67
N LEU A 135 -8.77 16.57 16.62
CA LEU A 135 -7.43 16.69 16.07
C LEU A 135 -7.47 16.35 14.59
N PHE A 136 -7.02 17.30 13.77
CA PHE A 136 -6.81 17.12 12.34
C PHE A 136 -5.30 16.95 12.11
N ASP A 137 -4.87 15.72 11.86
CA ASP A 137 -3.46 15.36 11.73
C ASP A 137 -3.18 14.72 10.37
N LEU A 138 -2.72 15.52 9.42
CA LEU A 138 -2.28 15.01 8.12
C LEU A 138 -0.86 14.42 8.18
N SER A 139 -0.08 14.74 9.20
CA SER A 139 1.28 14.19 9.37
C SER A 139 1.24 12.69 9.66
N SER A 140 0.35 12.25 10.56
CA SER A 140 0.15 10.83 10.87
C SER A 140 -0.38 10.04 9.68
N ILE A 141 -1.35 10.60 8.93
CA ILE A 141 -1.89 9.96 7.72
C ILE A 141 -0.79 9.78 6.66
N THR A 142 0.05 10.79 6.49
CA THR A 142 1.19 10.74 5.56
C THR A 142 2.18 9.65 5.97
N ALA A 143 2.49 9.55 7.26
CA ALA A 143 3.36 8.51 7.81
C ALA A 143 2.75 7.09 7.64
N GLU A 144 1.43 6.96 7.76
CA GLU A 144 0.73 5.70 7.49
C GLU A 144 0.81 5.30 6.02
N ILE A 145 0.64 6.24 5.09
CA ILE A 145 0.79 5.98 3.65
C ILE A 145 2.22 5.53 3.34
N ASP A 146 3.23 6.22 3.88
CA ASP A 146 4.64 5.83 3.71
C ASP A 146 4.90 4.42 4.26
N LYS A 147 4.38 4.12 5.45
CA LYS A 147 4.49 2.77 6.04
C LYS A 147 3.80 1.70 5.20
N MET A 148 2.62 1.97 4.64
CA MET A 148 1.92 1.03 3.76
C MET A 148 2.71 0.77 2.47
N LEU A 149 3.26 1.83 1.86
CA LEU A 149 4.11 1.71 0.68
C LEU A 149 5.40 0.94 1.00
N GLY A 150 6.03 1.17 2.16
CA GLY A 150 7.20 0.41 2.61
C GLY A 150 6.90 -1.05 2.99
N ALA A 151 5.70 -1.34 3.51
CA ALA A 151 5.29 -2.70 3.83
C ALA A 151 5.13 -3.57 2.57
N ILE A 152 4.64 -2.96 1.48
CA ILE A 152 4.62 -3.58 0.15
C ILE A 152 6.04 -4.00 -0.25
N GLU A 153 7.06 -3.16 -0.03
CA GLU A 153 8.47 -3.54 -0.31
C GLU A 153 8.93 -4.74 0.55
N THR A 154 8.59 -4.74 1.83
CA THR A 154 9.05 -5.77 2.80
C THR A 154 8.41 -7.14 2.55
N GLU A 155 7.11 -7.18 2.23
CA GLU A 155 6.39 -8.43 1.94
C GLU A 155 6.95 -9.13 0.70
N PHE A 156 7.46 -8.36 -0.27
CA PHE A 156 8.06 -8.89 -1.48
C PHE A 156 9.46 -9.47 -1.28
N GLU A 157 10.26 -8.92 -0.36
CA GLU A 157 11.56 -9.49 -0.01
C GLU A 157 11.40 -10.87 0.65
N ARG A 158 10.38 -11.05 1.50
CA ARG A 158 10.09 -12.31 2.20
C ARG A 158 9.66 -13.44 1.26
N THR A 159 8.98 -13.10 0.16
CA THR A 159 8.54 -14.08 -0.85
C THR A 159 9.73 -14.65 -1.64
N ILE A 160 10.84 -13.90 -1.74
CA ILE A 160 12.05 -14.31 -2.46
C ILE A 160 12.95 -15.20 -1.59
N GLU A 161 12.96 -15.04 -0.27
CA GLU A 161 13.78 -15.84 0.65
C GLU A 161 13.26 -17.26 0.92
N HIS A 162 12.01 -17.56 0.53
CA HIS A 162 11.35 -18.85 0.76
C HIS A 162 10.84 -19.54 -0.52
N GLY A 163 11.22 -19.05 -1.71
CA GLY A 163 10.94 -19.64 -3.01
C GLY A 163 12.10 -20.47 -3.56
#